data_AF-A0A834RQM4-F1
#
_entry.id   AF-A0A834RQM4-F1
#
_cell.length_a   1.000
_cell.length_b   1.000
_cell.length_c   1.000
_cell.angle_alpha   90.00
_cell.angle_beta   90.00
_cell.angle_gamma   90.00
#
_symmetry.space_group_name_H-M   'P 1'
#
loop_
_entity.id
_entity.type
_entity.pdbx_description
1 polymer ?
#
loop_
_entity_poly.entity_id
_entity_poly.type
_entity_poly.pdbx_seq_one_letter_code
_entity_poly.pdbx_strand_id
1 'polypeptide(L)'
;MFAPLAAAYKAELASFLNISQGLTSITKRDFYRLFNAAWTSSFTETLVTKAFAATGLHPFEPDAILRRFSTATPSNSRPSSSNSTTSLLSASDWRKIERLLRQAVDDIYDTKSKKLSQTIYTISVKNTLLQHENSQLKETLVN
;
A
#
# COMPACT_ATOMS: atom_id res chain seq x y z
N MET A 1 13.30 1.23 -13.86
CA MET A 1 12.32 2.06 -14.59
C MET A 1 10.87 1.69 -14.36
N PHE A 2 10.48 0.44 -14.60
CA PHE A 2 9.09 0.01 -14.46
C PHE A 2 8.53 0.11 -13.03
N ALA A 3 9.36 -0.13 -12.00
CA ALA A 3 8.92 0.02 -10.61
C ALA A 3 8.54 1.48 -10.25
N PRO A 4 9.38 2.49 -10.52
CA PRO A 4 8.97 3.89 -10.39
C PRO A 4 7.73 4.27 -11.20
N LEU A 5 7.62 3.81 -12.46
CA LEU A 5 6.44 4.05 -13.30
C LEU A 5 5.17 3.47 -12.67
N ALA A 6 5.23 2.23 -12.19
CA ALA A 6 4.09 1.58 -11.54
C ALA A 6 3.68 2.30 -10.25
N ALA A 7 4.65 2.78 -9.47
CA ALA A 7 4.39 3.57 -8.27
C ALA A 7 3.74 4.92 -8.59
N ALA A 8 4.26 5.64 -9.60
CA ALA A 8 3.69 6.91 -10.06
C ALA A 8 2.26 6.71 -10.60
N TYR A 9 2.05 5.69 -11.43
CA TYR A 9 0.72 5.37 -11.96
C TYR A 9 -0.28 5.00 -10.85
N LYS A 10 0.17 4.26 -9.83
CA LYS A 10 -0.65 3.98 -8.64
C LYS A 10 -1.03 5.26 -7.89
N ALA A 11 -0.13 6.23 -7.79
CA ALA A 11 -0.41 7.52 -7.17
C ALA A 11 -1.44 8.32 -7.99
N GLU A 12 -1.31 8.35 -9.32
CA GLU A 12 -2.29 8.98 -10.23
C GLU A 12 -3.68 8.35 -10.09
N LEU A 13 -3.76 7.02 -10.00
CA LEU A 13 -5.02 6.31 -9.75
C LEU A 13 -5.64 6.68 -8.40
N ALA A 14 -4.82 6.75 -7.33
CA ALA A 14 -5.30 7.11 -6.00
C ALA A 14 -5.82 8.56 -5.97
N SER A 15 -5.11 9.48 -6.63
CA SER A 15 -5.55 10.88 -6.79
C SER A 15 -6.88 10.96 -7.53
N PHE A 16 -7.01 10.25 -8.66
CA PHE A 16 -8.27 10.18 -9.42
C PHE A 16 -9.43 9.64 -8.58
N LEU A 17 -9.21 8.55 -7.85
CA LEU A 17 -10.22 7.97 -6.96
C LEU A 17 -10.63 8.93 -5.84
N ASN A 18 -9.67 9.67 -5.27
CA ASN A 18 -9.94 10.67 -4.25
C ASN A 18 -10.80 11.83 -4.79
N ILE A 19 -10.42 12.39 -5.94
CA ILE A 19 -11.15 13.50 -6.59
C ILE A 19 -12.56 13.06 -6.99
N SER A 20 -12.71 11.83 -7.51
CA SER A 20 -14.01 11.29 -7.92
C SER A 20 -14.83 10.71 -6.77
N GLN A 21 -14.29 10.69 -5.54
CA GLN A 21 -14.88 10.01 -4.38
C GLN A 21 -15.26 8.54 -4.64
N GLY A 22 -14.63 7.90 -5.63
CA GLY A 22 -14.99 6.56 -6.10
C GLY A 22 -16.33 6.46 -6.84
N LEU A 23 -16.99 7.58 -7.16
CA LEU A 23 -18.27 7.62 -7.86
C LEU A 23 -18.12 7.48 -9.38
N THR A 24 -16.93 7.72 -9.91
CA THR A 24 -16.62 7.57 -11.34
C THR A 24 -15.75 6.34 -11.56
N SER A 25 -16.17 5.48 -12.50
CA SER A 25 -15.37 4.32 -12.89
C SER A 25 -14.22 4.74 -13.81
N ILE A 26 -13.07 4.09 -13.66
CA ILE A 26 -11.93 4.28 -14.57
C ILE A 26 -12.23 3.54 -15.87
N THR A 27 -12.21 4.27 -16.97
CA THR A 27 -12.41 3.71 -18.31
C THR A 27 -11.10 3.67 -19.10
N LYS A 28 -11.12 2.97 -20.24
CA LYS A 28 -9.97 2.95 -21.16
C LYS A 28 -9.60 4.35 -21.70
N ARG A 29 -10.55 5.30 -21.69
CA ARG A 29 -10.29 6.70 -22.09
C ARG A 29 -9.39 7.42 -21.09
N ASP A 30 -9.49 7.07 -19.80
CA ASP A 30 -8.72 7.70 -18.73
C ASP A 30 -7.28 7.18 -18.67
N PHE A 31 -7.04 5.99 -19.22
CA PHE A 31 -5.73 5.32 -19.21
C PHE A 31 -4.62 6.26 -19.71
N TYR A 32 -4.77 6.84 -20.90
CA TYR A 32 -3.70 7.62 -21.51
C TYR A 32 -3.36 8.86 -20.69
N ARG A 33 -4.35 9.55 -20.12
CA ARG A 33 -4.13 10.73 -19.29
C ARG A 33 -3.32 10.39 -18.03
N LEU A 34 -3.74 9.35 -17.31
CA LEU A 34 -3.09 8.89 -16.08
C LEU A 34 -1.70 8.30 -16.37
N PHE A 35 -1.58 7.54 -17.46
CA PHE A 35 -0.31 6.97 -17.90
C PHE A 35 0.67 8.06 -18.30
N ASN A 36 0.24 9.07 -19.07
CA ASN A 36 1.11 10.15 -19.52
C ASN A 36 1.62 10.97 -18.33
N ALA A 37 0.78 11.30 -17.36
CA ALA A 37 1.19 11.97 -16.12
C ALA A 37 2.24 11.14 -15.35
N ALA A 38 1.97 9.85 -15.15
CA ALA A 38 2.92 8.95 -14.49
C ALA A 38 4.22 8.77 -15.27
N TRP A 39 4.16 8.72 -16.60
CA TRP A 39 5.30 8.61 -17.49
C TRP A 39 6.21 9.83 -17.36
N THR A 40 5.66 11.04 -17.50
CA THR A 40 6.42 12.29 -17.36
C THR A 40 7.07 12.42 -15.98
N SER A 41 6.41 11.93 -14.93
CA SER A 41 6.98 11.92 -13.57
C SER A 41 8.10 10.88 -13.37
N SER A 42 8.00 9.72 -14.01
CA SER A 42 8.91 8.59 -13.75
C SER A 42 10.09 8.50 -14.73
N PHE A 43 9.91 8.89 -15.99
CA PHE A 43 10.96 8.89 -17.01
C PHE A 43 11.75 10.20 -16.99
N THR A 44 12.34 10.51 -15.84
CA THR A 44 13.27 11.64 -15.69
C THR A 44 14.71 11.18 -15.91
N GLU A 45 15.57 12.08 -16.39
CA GLU A 45 16.99 11.81 -16.64
C GLU A 45 17.68 11.18 -15.42
N THR A 46 17.37 11.67 -14.22
CA THR A 46 17.93 11.16 -12.96
C THR A 46 17.51 9.72 -12.67
N LEU A 47 16.26 9.34 -12.94
CA LEU A 47 15.82 7.96 -12.78
C LEU A 47 16.41 7.08 -13.88
N VAL A 48 16.54 7.60 -15.12
CA VAL A 48 17.10 6.86 -16.27
C VAL A 48 18.53 6.50 -16.00
N THR A 49 19.36 7.48 -15.65
CA THR A 49 20.76 7.27 -15.27
C THR A 49 20.90 6.29 -14.11
N LYS A 50 20.09 6.41 -13.05
CA LYS A 50 20.06 5.43 -11.95
C LYS A 50 19.64 4.03 -12.40
N ALA A 51 18.71 3.91 -13.34
CA ALA A 51 18.28 2.62 -13.84
C ALA A 51 19.39 1.92 -14.64
N PHE A 52 20.14 2.66 -15.46
CA PHE A 52 21.31 2.13 -16.18
C PHE A 52 22.48 1.80 -15.24
N ALA A 53 22.69 2.62 -14.20
CA ALA A 53 23.70 2.35 -13.18
C ALA A 53 23.35 1.08 -12.38
N ALA A 54 22.07 0.87 -12.07
CA ALA A 54 21.60 -0.30 -11.34
C ALA A 54 21.80 -1.62 -12.11
N THR A 55 21.89 -1.58 -13.45
CA THR A 55 22.25 -2.75 -14.28
C THR A 55 23.75 -2.87 -14.51
N GLY A 56 24.55 -1.90 -14.06
CA GLY A 56 25.99 -1.87 -14.32
C GLY A 56 26.35 -1.66 -15.80
N LEU A 57 25.40 -1.18 -16.62
CA LEU A 57 25.64 -0.92 -18.04
C LEU A 57 26.29 0.46 -18.22
N HIS A 58 25.75 1.46 -17.52
CA HIS A 58 26.27 2.82 -17.55
C HIS A 58 26.08 3.52 -16.21
N PRO A 59 27.16 3.83 -15.47
CA PRO A 59 28.56 3.48 -15.76
C PRO A 59 28.78 1.96 -15.86
N PHE A 60 29.82 1.54 -16.60
CA PHE A 60 30.11 0.11 -16.78
C PHE A 60 30.67 -0.49 -15.48
N GLU A 61 29.83 -1.26 -14.79
CA GLU A 61 30.15 -1.92 -13.52
C GLU A 61 29.51 -3.33 -13.48
N PRO A 62 30.19 -4.36 -14.03
CA PRO A 62 29.62 -5.70 -14.18
C PRO A 62 29.25 -6.37 -12.83
N ASP A 63 29.94 -6.00 -11.75
CA ASP A 63 29.70 -6.54 -10.41
C ASP A 63 28.43 -5.98 -9.74
N ALA A 64 27.84 -4.91 -10.27
CA ALA A 64 26.67 -4.26 -9.68
C ALA A 64 25.48 -5.22 -9.51
N ILE A 65 25.28 -6.12 -10.48
CA ILE A 65 24.24 -7.16 -10.41
C ILE A 65 24.66 -8.28 -9.46
N LEU A 66 25.92 -8.72 -9.52
CA LEU A 66 26.43 -9.82 -8.72
C LEU A 66 26.33 -9.53 -7.21
N ARG A 67 26.60 -8.29 -6.79
CA ARG A 67 26.44 -7.84 -5.39
C ARG A 67 25.04 -8.10 -4.82
N ARG A 68 23.99 -8.08 -5.64
CA ARG A 68 22.61 -8.38 -5.19
C ARG A 68 22.45 -9.84 -4.77
N PHE A 69 23.25 -10.73 -5.34
CA PHE A 69 23.21 -12.17 -5.08
C PHE A 69 24.29 -12.63 -4.11
N SER A 70 25.32 -11.80 -3.87
CA SER A 70 26.39 -12.09 -2.90
C SER A 70 25.99 -11.88 -1.43
N THR A 71 24.75 -11.44 -1.15
CA THR A 71 24.28 -11.33 0.24
C THR A 71 24.14 -12.75 0.79
N ALA A 72 25.01 -13.06 1.75
CA ALA A 72 25.19 -14.31 2.47
C ALA A 72 24.01 -15.29 2.47
N THR A 73 24.35 -16.57 2.29
CA THR A 73 23.61 -17.71 2.82
C THR A 73 22.89 -17.31 4.12
N PRO A 74 21.54 -17.26 4.15
CA PRO A 74 20.87 -17.26 5.43
C PRO A 74 21.24 -18.59 6.07
N SER A 75 21.97 -18.52 7.20
CA SER A 75 21.95 -19.59 8.17
C SER A 75 20.50 -20.08 8.28
N ASN A 76 20.34 -21.40 8.25
CA ASN A 76 19.08 -22.11 8.05
C ASN A 76 18.15 -22.02 9.29
N SER A 77 18.01 -20.84 9.89
CA SER A 77 17.00 -20.53 10.90
C SER A 77 15.90 -19.70 10.24
N ARG A 78 14.89 -20.40 9.74
CA ARG A 78 13.53 -19.87 9.56
C ARG A 78 13.19 -18.97 10.75
N PRO A 79 12.97 -17.66 10.59
CA PRO A 79 12.49 -16.87 11.71
C PRO A 79 11.11 -17.42 12.06
N SER A 80 11.03 -18.05 13.23
CA SER A 80 9.78 -18.52 13.80
C SER A 80 8.89 -17.28 13.95
N SER A 81 7.72 -17.28 13.32
CA SER A 81 6.75 -16.19 13.36
C SER A 81 6.01 -16.16 14.70
N SER A 82 6.76 -16.16 15.80
CA SER A 82 6.21 -16.25 17.15
C SER A 82 6.55 -14.98 17.94
N ASN A 83 5.48 -14.33 18.37
CA ASN A 83 5.39 -13.16 19.25
C ASN A 83 6.01 -11.83 18.80
N SER A 84 5.16 -10.97 18.24
CA SER A 84 5.25 -9.53 18.47
C SER A 84 3.90 -9.04 19.00
N THR A 85 3.67 -9.30 20.28
CA THR A 85 2.52 -8.82 21.05
C THR A 85 2.79 -7.42 21.59
N THR A 86 3.03 -6.42 20.72
CA THR A 86 2.98 -4.99 21.09
C THR A 86 3.00 -4.15 19.80
N SER A 87 1.86 -4.07 19.10
CA SER A 87 1.61 -2.90 18.27
C SER A 87 0.23 -2.40 18.63
N LEU A 88 0.19 -1.19 19.18
CA LEU A 88 -1.02 -0.45 19.49
C LEU A 88 -1.99 -0.59 18.31
N LEU A 89 -3.19 -1.05 18.62
CA LEU A 89 -4.23 -1.34 17.63
C LEU A 89 -4.64 -0.03 16.95
N SER A 90 -4.09 0.23 15.77
CA SER A 90 -4.55 1.31 14.91
C SER A 90 -5.94 0.95 14.39
N ALA A 91 -6.89 1.89 14.44
CA ALA A 91 -8.27 1.67 13.99
C ALA A 91 -8.40 1.23 12.51
N SER A 92 -7.33 1.39 11.72
CA SER A 92 -7.18 0.91 10.34
C SER A 92 -6.93 -0.61 10.22
N ASP A 93 -6.69 -1.30 11.32
CA ASP A 93 -6.35 -2.73 11.34
C ASP A 93 -7.58 -3.64 11.49
N TRP A 94 -8.68 -3.40 10.76
CA TRP A 94 -9.85 -4.29 10.79
C TRP A 94 -9.47 -5.75 10.53
N ARG A 95 -8.44 -6.00 9.70
CA ARG A 95 -7.89 -7.33 9.42
C ARG A 95 -7.30 -8.01 10.64
N LYS A 96 -6.68 -7.25 11.56
CA LYS A 96 -6.14 -7.79 12.82
C LYS A 96 -7.28 -8.08 13.79
N ILE A 97 -8.26 -7.18 13.89
CA ILE A 97 -9.45 -7.36 14.72
C ILE A 97 -10.24 -8.60 14.24
N GLU A 98 -10.38 -8.79 12.93
CA GLU A 98 -11.06 -9.96 12.38
C GLU A 98 -10.28 -11.25 12.60
N ARG A 99 -8.95 -11.23 12.54
CA ARG A 99 -8.14 -12.40 12.93
C ARG A 99 -8.36 -12.77 14.40
N LEU A 100 -8.41 -11.78 15.29
CA LEU A 100 -8.67 -12.01 16.72
C LEU A 100 -10.09 -12.53 16.95
N LEU A 101 -11.09 -11.96 16.26
CA LEU A 101 -12.47 -12.44 16.31
C LEU A 101 -12.56 -13.91 15.90
N ARG A 102 -11.89 -14.30 14.82
CA ARG A 102 -11.84 -15.68 14.32
C ARG A 102 -11.11 -16.63 15.28
N GLN A 103 -10.21 -16.12 16.11
CA GLN A 103 -9.52 -16.91 17.13
C GLN A 103 -10.34 -17.05 18.42
N ALA A 104 -11.19 -16.08 18.74
CA ALA A 104 -12.00 -16.05 19.95
C ALA A 104 -13.39 -16.70 19.80
N VAL A 105 -13.85 -16.94 18.57
CA VAL A 105 -15.15 -17.51 18.26
C VAL A 105 -14.99 -18.98 17.86
N ASP A 106 -15.71 -19.88 18.53
CA ASP A 106 -15.73 -21.32 18.20
C ASP A 106 -16.38 -21.62 16.84
N ASP A 107 -17.49 -20.94 16.51
CA ASP A 107 -18.15 -21.06 15.21
C ASP A 107 -18.30 -19.69 14.51
N ILE A 108 -17.49 -19.50 13.47
CA ILE A 108 -17.45 -18.31 12.63
C ILE A 108 -18.73 -18.18 11.80
N TYR A 109 -19.43 -19.29 11.54
CA TYR A 109 -20.65 -19.30 10.75
C TYR A 109 -21.91 -18.99 11.56
N ASP A 110 -21.82 -18.96 12.89
CA ASP A 110 -22.91 -18.57 13.76
C ASP A 110 -23.41 -17.16 13.43
N THR A 111 -24.72 -17.00 13.51
CA THR A 111 -25.44 -15.76 13.23
C THR A 111 -24.98 -14.61 14.13
N LYS A 112 -24.66 -14.87 15.40
CA LYS A 112 -24.15 -13.84 16.33
C LYS A 112 -22.74 -13.41 15.93
N SER A 113 -21.87 -14.37 15.58
CA SER A 113 -20.51 -14.12 15.11
C SER A 113 -20.49 -13.28 13.83
N LYS A 114 -21.36 -13.60 12.87
CA LYS A 114 -21.53 -12.81 11.64
C LYS A 114 -22.01 -11.39 11.92
N LYS A 115 -23.03 -11.24 12.78
CA LYS A 115 -23.56 -9.92 13.16
C LYS A 115 -22.51 -9.08 13.87
N LEU A 116 -21.71 -9.68 14.73
CA LEU A 116 -20.60 -9.02 15.43
C LEU A 116 -19.52 -8.57 14.44
N SER A 117 -19.09 -9.43 13.52
CA SER A 117 -18.11 -9.09 12.48
C SER A 117 -18.58 -7.92 11.60
N GLN A 118 -19.82 -7.96 11.14
CA GLN A 118 -20.43 -6.88 10.34
C GLN A 118 -20.48 -5.55 11.11
N THR A 119 -20.79 -5.60 12.41
CA THR A 119 -20.85 -4.41 13.26
C THR A 119 -19.46 -3.80 13.43
N ILE A 120 -18.45 -4.63 13.70
CA ILE A 120 -17.04 -4.20 13.81
C ILE A 120 -16.56 -3.57 12.50
N TYR A 121 -16.84 -4.20 11.36
CA TYR A 121 -16.51 -3.64 10.05
C TYR A 121 -17.15 -2.25 9.85
N THR A 122 -18.45 -2.14 10.14
CA THR A 122 -19.19 -0.88 10.00
C THR A 122 -18.61 0.22 10.89
N ILE A 123 -18.28 -0.09 12.15
CA ILE A 123 -17.69 0.86 13.09
C ILE A 123 -16.29 1.28 12.63
N SER A 124 -15.47 0.33 12.16
CA SER A 124 -14.13 0.63 11.65
C SER A 124 -14.18 1.60 10.46
N VAL A 125 -15.05 1.33 9.48
CA VAL A 125 -15.25 2.23 8.32
C VAL A 125 -15.70 3.62 8.77
N LYS A 126 -16.72 3.71 9.63
CA LYS A 126 -17.20 5.00 10.15
C LYS A 126 -16.10 5.78 10.87
N ASN A 127 -15.29 5.11 11.69
CA ASN A 127 -14.20 5.76 12.41
C ASN A 127 -13.11 6.26 11.45
N THR A 128 -12.75 5.47 10.43
CA THR A 128 -11.79 5.93 9.40
C THR A 128 -12.30 7.15 8.63
N LEU A 129 -13.60 7.21 8.31
CA LEU A 129 -14.20 8.37 7.65
C LEU A 129 -14.16 9.61 8.55
N LEU A 130 -14.57 9.47 9.82
CA LEU A 130 -14.52 10.56 10.80
C LEU A 130 -13.10 11.07 11.05
N GLN A 131 -12.10 10.19 11.07
CA GLN A 131 -10.70 10.60 11.20
C GLN A 131 -10.25 11.41 9.98
N HIS A 132 -10.63 10.98 8.78
CA HIS A 132 -10.32 11.70 7.55
C HIS A 132 -10.98 13.09 7.52
N GLU A 133 -12.26 13.19 7.84
CA GLU A 133 -12.98 14.47 7.95
C GLU A 133 -12.34 15.40 8.98
N ASN A 134 -12.00 14.89 10.17
CA ASN A 134 -11.29 15.68 11.19
C ASN A 134 -9.91 16.16 10.73
N SER A 135 -9.19 15.34 9.96
CA SER A 135 -7.89 15.74 9.40
C SER A 135 -8.06 16.88 8.41
N GLN A 136 -9.03 16.77 7.49
CA GLN A 136 -9.33 17.81 6.51
C GLN A 136 -9.76 19.11 7.19
N LEU A 137 -10.67 19.04 8.17
CA LEU A 137 -11.11 20.23 8.92
C LEU A 137 -9.95 20.91 9.67
N LYS A 138 -9.03 20.14 10.24
CA LYS A 138 -7.83 20.69 10.89
C LYS A 138 -6.90 21.35 9.89
N GLU A 139 -6.68 20.75 8.73
CA GLU A 139 -5.87 21.36 7.66
C GLU A 139 -6.49 22.66 7.14
N THR A 140 -7.83 22.74 7.02
CA THR A 140 -8.51 23.96 6.58
C THR A 140 -8.50 25.08 7.61
N LEU A 141 -8.32 24.77 8.90
CA LEU A 141 -8.22 25.77 9.97
C LEU A 141 -6.79 26.29 10.17
N VAL A 142 -5.79 25.61 9.60
CA VAL A 142 -4.37 26.00 9.67
C VAL A 142 -3.96 26.90 8.48
N ASN A 143 -4.77 26.96 7.43
CA ASN A 143 -4.73 28.00 6.38
C ASN A 143 -5.63 29.19 6.73
#